data_AF-A0A8T5S058-F1
#
_entry.id   AF-A0A8T5S058-F1
#
_cell.length_a   1.000
_cell.length_b   1.000
_cell.length_c   1.000
_cell.angle_alpha   90.00
_cell.angle_beta   90.00
_cell.angle_gamma   90.00
#
_symmetry.space_group_name_H-M   'P 1'
#
loop_
_entity.id
_entity.type
_entity.pdbx_description
1 polymer ?
#
loop_
_entity_poly.entity_id
_entity_poly.type
_entity_poly.pdbx_seq_one_letter_code
_entity_poly.pdbx_strand_id
1 'polypeptide(L)'
;DKVAKEFSDKNIEVLTVITDVSDPEQVAHLADASYERYGHVDILCNNAGIGTGGPLRFLTKEDWNWILGVNLFGVIYGIQYFLNRMLTSKEPCHIVNTSSLAGLTPGDGGPYSASKSALIALSERLALECFNTNVSVSVICPAHVRSNIAENSVTLSENREGLWQPPPAMTESPGSESENQLKLIELGMDPEVMAEMVIKAIENNIFFVITHPEYIPLIKSRFERIYEDTLKLFDGVLEPQKVNKKIFQNDSPAFTVAYPDYFIEVNPNPISKAIFTASYADINLEITVSKVSPNRRLEELPKKLVRPLKMIANEIEIISNELTKLKDGTPAYETTIELKIVGIFKNKMMYLSVIKDEKWIRVSISAAANNLTEKLKDILYSLEFH
;
A
#
# COMPACT_ATOMS: atom_id res chain seq x y z
N ASP A 1 -33.35 1.09 14.80
CA ASP A 1 -34.46 0.11 14.70
C ASP A 1 -34.09 -1.18 13.97
N LYS A 2 -33.81 -1.17 12.65
CA LYS A 2 -33.48 -2.40 11.90
C LYS A 2 -32.26 -3.16 12.47
N VAL A 3 -31.17 -2.45 12.73
CA VAL A 3 -29.94 -3.00 13.32
C VAL A 3 -30.23 -3.57 14.71
N ALA A 4 -30.87 -2.80 15.59
CA ALA A 4 -31.23 -3.25 16.94
C ALA A 4 -32.05 -4.56 16.90
N LYS A 5 -33.01 -4.67 15.98
CA LYS A 5 -33.78 -5.90 15.79
C LYS A 5 -32.91 -7.08 15.34
N GLU A 6 -32.07 -6.88 14.33
CA GLU A 6 -31.21 -7.96 13.81
C GLU A 6 -30.27 -8.54 14.87
N PHE A 7 -29.66 -7.68 15.69
CA PHE A 7 -28.76 -8.11 16.76
C PHE A 7 -29.53 -8.71 17.95
N SER A 8 -30.70 -8.16 18.28
CA SER A 8 -31.58 -8.73 19.30
C SER A 8 -32.03 -10.15 18.92
N ASP A 9 -32.33 -10.42 17.65
CA ASP A 9 -32.70 -11.76 17.16
C ASP A 9 -31.56 -12.78 17.32
N LYS A 10 -30.31 -12.29 17.46
CA LYS A 10 -29.09 -13.09 17.72
C LYS A 10 -28.69 -13.13 19.20
N ASN A 11 -29.53 -12.60 20.12
CA ASN A 11 -29.23 -12.42 21.55
C ASN A 11 -27.97 -11.58 21.82
N ILE A 12 -27.65 -10.64 20.93
CA ILE A 12 -26.55 -9.68 21.11
C ILE A 12 -27.12 -8.39 21.68
N GLU A 13 -26.53 -7.92 22.77
CA GLU A 13 -26.94 -6.68 23.41
C GLU A 13 -26.53 -5.46 22.56
N VAL A 14 -27.51 -4.64 22.17
CA VAL A 14 -27.27 -3.47 21.32
C VAL A 14 -27.97 -2.22 21.87
N LEU A 15 -27.20 -1.13 21.95
CA LEU A 15 -27.66 0.23 22.14
C LEU A 15 -27.53 0.98 20.81
N THR A 16 -28.59 1.66 20.38
CA THR A 16 -28.54 2.53 19.19
C THR A 16 -28.75 3.98 19.60
N VAL A 17 -27.81 4.85 19.25
CA VAL A 17 -27.88 6.31 19.49
C VAL A 17 -27.74 7.02 18.15
N ILE A 18 -28.76 7.77 17.75
CA ILE A 18 -28.68 8.60 16.54
C ILE A 18 -27.69 9.73 16.80
N THR A 19 -26.65 9.81 15.97
CA THR A 19 -25.51 10.73 16.19
C THR A 19 -25.08 11.33 14.86
N ASP A 20 -25.13 12.66 14.73
CA ASP A 20 -24.32 13.37 13.74
C ASP A 20 -22.91 13.53 14.29
N VAL A 21 -21.95 12.80 13.71
CA VAL A 21 -20.56 12.85 14.17
C VAL A 21 -19.90 14.21 13.96
N SER A 22 -20.45 15.09 13.14
CA SER A 22 -19.94 16.46 12.97
C SER A 22 -20.38 17.41 14.10
N ASP A 23 -21.27 16.96 15.00
CA ASP A 23 -21.71 17.69 16.18
C ASP A 23 -21.01 17.13 17.44
N PRO A 24 -20.11 17.89 18.09
CA PRO A 24 -19.35 17.40 19.24
C PRO A 24 -20.25 17.03 20.44
N GLU A 25 -21.37 17.71 20.64
CA GLU A 25 -22.28 17.43 21.77
C GLU A 25 -23.01 16.09 21.56
N GLN A 26 -23.34 15.75 20.32
CA GLN A 26 -23.93 14.44 20.01
C GLN A 26 -22.90 13.31 20.16
N VAL A 27 -21.63 13.53 19.79
CA VAL A 27 -20.58 12.53 20.03
C VAL A 27 -20.29 12.36 21.52
N ALA A 28 -20.33 13.45 22.30
CA ALA A 28 -20.25 13.37 23.76
C ALA A 28 -21.39 12.54 24.35
N HIS A 29 -22.62 12.77 23.89
CA HIS A 29 -23.78 11.98 24.30
C HIS A 29 -23.65 10.50 23.95
N LEU A 30 -23.14 10.17 22.75
CA LEU A 30 -22.84 8.79 22.35
C LEU A 30 -21.83 8.13 23.29
N ALA A 31 -20.77 8.86 23.67
CA ALA A 31 -19.80 8.37 24.63
C ALA A 31 -20.47 8.10 25.99
N ASP A 32 -21.18 9.07 26.54
CA ASP A 32 -21.85 8.93 27.83
C ASP A 32 -22.84 7.77 27.87
N ALA A 33 -23.69 7.65 26.85
CA ALA A 33 -24.65 6.55 26.76
C ALA A 33 -23.96 5.17 26.64
N SER A 34 -22.83 5.08 25.93
CA SER A 34 -22.06 3.84 25.81
C SER A 34 -21.47 3.41 27.15
N TYR A 35 -20.82 4.34 27.86
CA TYR A 35 -20.23 4.05 29.17
C TYR A 35 -21.28 3.83 30.27
N GLU A 36 -22.43 4.51 30.23
CA GLU A 36 -23.54 4.25 31.16
C GLU A 36 -24.12 2.84 30.94
N ARG A 37 -24.26 2.42 29.68
CA ARG A 37 -24.89 1.14 29.35
C ARG A 37 -23.98 -0.07 29.56
N TYR A 38 -22.71 0.05 29.21
CA TYR A 38 -21.76 -1.07 29.15
C TYR A 38 -20.62 -0.96 30.15
N GLY A 39 -20.40 0.20 30.76
CA GLY A 39 -19.32 0.46 31.73
C GLY A 39 -17.93 0.67 31.12
N HIS A 40 -17.71 0.26 29.87
CA HIS A 40 -16.43 0.34 29.16
C HIS A 40 -16.65 0.35 27.64
N VAL A 41 -15.61 0.75 26.90
CA VAL A 41 -15.55 0.70 25.43
C VAL A 41 -14.16 0.21 25.04
N ASP A 42 -14.06 -1.02 24.55
CA ASP A 42 -12.77 -1.60 24.15
C ASP A 42 -12.40 -1.23 22.72
N ILE A 43 -13.38 -1.13 21.82
CA ILE A 43 -13.13 -0.84 20.41
C ILE A 43 -13.93 0.39 20.00
N LEU A 44 -13.23 1.42 19.53
CA LEU A 44 -13.83 2.61 18.93
C LEU A 44 -13.61 2.60 17.41
N CYS A 45 -14.69 2.52 16.65
CA CYS A 45 -14.65 2.59 15.19
C CYS A 45 -15.11 3.97 14.69
N ASN A 46 -14.16 4.87 14.45
CA ASN A 46 -14.42 6.15 13.79
C ASN A 46 -14.58 5.91 12.27
N ASN A 47 -15.76 5.46 11.87
CA ASN A 47 -16.04 4.95 10.53
C ASN A 47 -16.91 5.86 9.65
N ALA A 48 -17.79 6.65 10.25
CA ALA A 48 -18.74 7.48 9.51
C ALA A 48 -18.00 8.40 8.52
N GLY A 49 -18.52 8.47 7.29
CA GLY A 49 -17.90 9.25 6.24
C GLY A 49 -18.84 9.49 5.07
N ILE A 50 -18.59 10.59 4.37
CA ILE A 50 -19.32 11.02 3.18
C ILE A 50 -18.32 11.41 2.09
N GLY A 51 -18.75 11.26 0.84
CA GLY A 51 -18.00 11.66 -0.34
C GLY A 51 -18.66 12.86 -1.00
N THR A 52 -17.88 13.89 -1.32
CA THR A 52 -18.27 14.88 -2.33
C THR A 52 -17.14 15.01 -3.32
N GLY A 53 -17.49 15.40 -4.53
CA GLY A 53 -16.56 15.52 -5.63
C GLY A 53 -16.91 16.72 -6.50
N GLY A 54 -16.16 16.85 -7.58
CA GLY A 54 -16.30 17.95 -8.52
C GLY A 54 -15.03 18.78 -8.63
N PRO A 55 -14.92 19.60 -9.68
CA PRO A 55 -13.74 20.40 -9.90
C PRO A 55 -13.51 21.38 -8.73
N LEU A 56 -12.30 21.37 -8.15
CA LEU A 56 -11.91 22.21 -7.00
C LEU A 56 -12.37 23.67 -7.09
N ARG A 57 -12.34 24.26 -8.29
CA ARG A 57 -12.73 25.66 -8.55
C ARG A 57 -14.21 25.96 -8.31
N PHE A 58 -15.06 24.93 -8.23
CA PHE A 58 -16.50 25.06 -8.03
C PHE A 58 -16.94 24.71 -6.61
N LEU A 59 -16.07 24.04 -5.84
CA LEU A 59 -16.39 23.67 -4.46
C LEU A 59 -16.48 24.91 -3.58
N THR A 60 -17.59 25.02 -2.87
CA THR A 60 -17.92 26.11 -1.96
C THR A 60 -17.27 25.91 -0.60
N LYS A 61 -17.27 26.94 0.25
CA LYS A 61 -16.81 26.81 1.64
C LYS A 61 -17.66 25.76 2.40
N GLU A 62 -18.93 25.69 2.09
CA GLU A 62 -19.91 24.80 2.69
C GLU A 62 -19.59 23.33 2.34
N ASP A 63 -19.13 23.05 1.11
CA ASP A 63 -18.62 21.72 0.71
C ASP A 63 -17.43 21.29 1.57
N TRP A 64 -16.48 22.20 1.80
CA TRP A 64 -15.33 21.94 2.66
C TRP A 64 -15.73 21.71 4.12
N ASN A 65 -16.56 22.60 4.68
CA ASN A 65 -17.02 22.49 6.06
C ASN A 65 -17.77 21.19 6.30
N TRP A 66 -18.63 20.78 5.37
CA TRP A 66 -19.44 19.58 5.53
C TRP A 66 -18.58 18.32 5.53
N ILE A 67 -17.70 18.17 4.55
CA ILE A 67 -16.84 16.98 4.43
C ILE A 67 -15.81 16.93 5.55
N LEU A 68 -15.14 18.04 5.87
CA LEU A 68 -14.17 18.07 6.96
C LEU A 68 -14.87 17.84 8.30
N GLY A 69 -16.09 18.37 8.48
CA GLY A 69 -16.93 18.16 9.65
C GLY A 69 -17.16 16.68 9.92
N VAL A 70 -17.60 15.92 8.91
CA VAL A 70 -17.88 14.49 9.08
C VAL A 70 -16.60 13.65 9.07
N ASN A 71 -15.77 13.78 8.03
CA ASN A 71 -14.68 12.84 7.76
C ASN A 71 -13.43 13.06 8.61
N LEU A 72 -13.27 14.24 9.21
CA LEU A 72 -12.11 14.60 10.03
C LEU A 72 -12.51 15.00 11.45
N PHE A 73 -13.35 16.03 11.61
CA PHE A 73 -13.74 16.51 12.94
C PHE A 73 -14.55 15.46 13.70
N GLY A 74 -15.41 14.68 13.04
CA GLY A 74 -16.09 13.58 13.72
C GLY A 74 -15.15 12.54 14.32
N VAL A 75 -14.01 12.28 13.66
CA VAL A 75 -12.96 11.42 14.22
C VAL A 75 -12.25 12.10 15.38
N ILE A 76 -11.95 13.39 15.27
CA ILE A 76 -11.35 14.19 16.35
C ILE A 76 -12.26 14.17 17.58
N TYR A 77 -13.57 14.32 17.42
CA TYR A 77 -14.53 14.25 18.52
C TYR A 77 -14.59 12.84 19.12
N GLY A 78 -14.60 11.80 18.29
CA GLY A 78 -14.50 10.42 18.77
C GLY A 78 -13.27 10.21 19.66
N ILE A 79 -12.10 10.66 19.20
CA ILE A 79 -10.86 10.61 20.01
C ILE A 79 -11.03 11.43 21.30
N GLN A 80 -11.50 12.68 21.21
CA GLN A 80 -11.61 13.59 22.34
C GLN A 80 -12.51 13.06 23.46
N TYR A 81 -13.65 12.44 23.11
CA TYR A 81 -14.64 12.01 24.10
C TYR A 81 -14.41 10.58 24.61
N PHE A 82 -13.72 9.72 23.85
CA PHE A 82 -13.48 8.32 24.24
C PHE A 82 -12.07 8.05 24.75
N LEU A 83 -11.02 8.66 24.18
CA LEU A 83 -9.62 8.24 24.41
C LEU A 83 -9.23 8.23 25.89
N ASN A 84 -9.50 9.31 26.63
CA ASN A 84 -9.13 9.37 28.05
C ASN A 84 -9.79 8.25 28.87
N ARG A 85 -11.05 7.92 28.56
CA ARG A 85 -11.78 6.86 29.26
C ARG A 85 -11.23 5.48 28.90
N MET A 86 -10.89 5.27 27.61
CA MET A 86 -10.21 4.05 27.14
C MET A 86 -8.84 3.87 27.79
N LEU A 87 -8.03 4.94 27.91
CA LEU A 87 -6.72 4.92 28.57
C LEU A 87 -6.80 4.60 30.08
N THR A 88 -7.91 4.96 30.73
CA THR A 88 -8.14 4.60 32.14
C THR A 88 -8.72 3.19 32.33
N SER A 89 -9.14 2.53 31.25
CA SER A 89 -9.58 1.14 31.28
C SER A 89 -8.43 0.23 31.69
N LYS A 90 -8.77 -0.91 32.32
CA LYS A 90 -7.81 -1.99 32.59
C LYS A 90 -7.73 -2.99 31.45
N GLU A 91 -8.64 -2.89 30.49
CA GLU A 91 -8.73 -3.78 29.35
C GLU A 91 -7.90 -3.26 28.17
N PRO A 92 -7.40 -4.16 27.29
CA PRO A 92 -6.86 -3.76 26.01
C PRO A 92 -7.94 -3.05 25.18
N CYS A 93 -7.58 -1.91 24.61
CA CYS A 93 -8.48 -1.11 23.80
C CYS A 93 -7.88 -0.85 22.40
N HIS A 94 -8.73 -0.55 21.43
CA HIS A 94 -8.31 -0.31 20.05
C HIS A 94 -9.14 0.80 19.40
N ILE A 95 -8.48 1.75 18.75
CA ILE A 95 -9.12 2.80 17.95
C ILE A 95 -8.91 2.49 16.48
N VAL A 96 -10.00 2.39 15.73
CA VAL A 96 -10.00 2.15 14.29
C VAL A 96 -10.52 3.39 13.59
N ASN A 97 -9.68 4.00 12.77
CA ASN A 97 -10.04 5.18 11.98
C ASN A 97 -10.17 4.79 10.50
N THR A 98 -11.36 4.96 9.92
CA THR A 98 -11.59 4.66 8.50
C THR A 98 -11.14 5.84 7.62
N SER A 99 -9.92 5.75 7.11
CA SER A 99 -9.43 6.63 6.05
C SER A 99 -9.86 6.10 4.66
N SER A 100 -8.99 6.18 3.66
CA SER A 100 -9.19 5.70 2.30
C SER A 100 -7.85 5.63 1.57
N LEU A 101 -7.76 4.80 0.53
CA LEU A 101 -6.68 4.92 -0.44
C LEU A 101 -6.55 6.33 -1.01
N ALA A 102 -7.65 7.09 -1.11
CA ALA A 102 -7.66 8.49 -1.53
C ALA A 102 -6.83 9.43 -0.64
N GLY A 103 -6.46 9.00 0.58
CA GLY A 103 -5.51 9.70 1.45
C GLY A 103 -4.04 9.37 1.15
N LEU A 104 -3.78 8.23 0.50
CA LEU A 104 -2.45 7.72 0.18
C LEU A 104 -2.07 7.93 -1.29
N THR A 105 -3.03 7.98 -2.21
CA THR A 105 -2.79 8.09 -3.66
C THR A 105 -3.17 9.47 -4.22
N PRO A 106 -2.55 9.90 -5.33
CA PRO A 106 -3.04 11.03 -6.11
C PRO A 106 -4.29 10.59 -6.90
N GLY A 107 -5.35 11.39 -6.97
CA GLY A 107 -6.51 11.04 -7.80
C GLY A 107 -7.77 11.82 -7.50
N ASP A 108 -8.41 11.55 -6.35
CA ASP A 108 -9.76 12.04 -6.08
C ASP A 108 -9.80 13.54 -5.73
N GLY A 109 -8.74 14.05 -5.09
CA GLY A 109 -8.60 15.47 -4.76
C GLY A 109 -9.69 15.99 -3.82
N GLY A 110 -9.87 17.32 -3.79
CA GLY A 110 -10.96 17.94 -3.04
C GLY A 110 -10.90 17.77 -1.52
N PRO A 111 -12.00 18.12 -0.84
CA PRO A 111 -12.12 17.97 0.60
C PRO A 111 -12.10 16.50 1.04
N TYR A 112 -12.51 15.56 0.19
CA TYR A 112 -12.46 14.13 0.51
C TYR A 112 -11.02 13.63 0.68
N SER A 113 -10.17 13.71 -0.36
CA SER A 113 -8.75 13.32 -0.24
C SER A 113 -8.00 14.12 0.82
N ALA A 114 -8.31 15.42 0.96
CA ALA A 114 -7.72 16.24 2.02
C ALA A 114 -8.05 15.71 3.41
N SER A 115 -9.34 15.42 3.68
CA SER A 115 -9.79 14.85 4.96
C SER A 115 -9.15 13.49 5.25
N LYS A 116 -9.09 12.60 4.25
CA LYS A 116 -8.54 11.25 4.40
C LYS A 116 -7.02 11.25 4.54
N SER A 117 -6.32 12.18 3.88
CA SER A 117 -4.88 12.42 4.10
C SER A 117 -4.61 12.96 5.52
N ALA A 118 -5.38 13.95 5.96
CA ALA A 118 -5.25 14.51 7.31
C ALA A 118 -5.51 13.45 8.39
N LEU A 119 -6.48 12.57 8.16
CA LEU A 119 -6.81 11.48 9.08
C LEU A 119 -5.68 10.46 9.22
N ILE A 120 -4.89 10.20 8.16
CA ILE A 120 -3.71 9.33 8.25
C ILE A 120 -2.68 9.95 9.19
N ALA A 121 -2.32 11.23 8.97
CA ALA A 121 -1.36 11.93 9.82
C ALA A 121 -1.84 12.04 11.28
N LEU A 122 -3.14 12.30 11.49
CA LEU A 122 -3.75 12.30 12.83
C LEU A 122 -3.63 10.92 13.50
N SER A 123 -3.89 9.84 12.76
CA SER A 123 -3.82 8.48 13.29
C SER A 123 -2.39 8.05 13.59
N GLU A 124 -1.41 8.44 12.77
CA GLU A 124 0.02 8.22 13.04
C GLU A 124 0.44 8.92 14.33
N ARG A 125 0.01 10.18 14.51
CA ARG A 125 0.29 10.92 15.74
C ARG A 125 -0.38 10.26 16.96
N LEU A 126 -1.63 9.85 16.84
CA LEU A 126 -2.36 9.16 17.92
C LEU A 126 -1.67 7.84 18.29
N ALA A 127 -1.23 7.06 17.31
CA ALA A 127 -0.50 5.81 17.56
C ALA A 127 0.80 6.05 18.33
N LEU A 128 1.54 7.13 18.03
CA LEU A 128 2.72 7.53 18.79
C LEU A 128 2.39 7.96 20.22
N GLU A 129 1.28 8.66 20.44
CA GLU A 129 0.85 9.07 21.79
C GLU A 129 0.35 7.90 22.63
N CYS A 130 -0.31 6.92 22.01
CA CYS A 130 -0.80 5.70 22.64
C CYS A 130 0.28 4.61 22.74
N PHE A 131 1.50 4.85 22.26
CA PHE A 131 2.60 3.89 22.37
C PHE A 131 2.87 3.54 23.84
N ASN A 132 2.99 2.24 24.14
CA ASN A 132 3.09 1.69 25.51
C ASN A 132 1.89 1.97 26.45
N THR A 133 0.73 2.30 25.90
CA THR A 133 -0.54 2.32 26.65
C THR A 133 -1.35 1.04 26.40
N ASN A 134 -2.53 0.93 27.01
CA ASN A 134 -3.49 -0.14 26.71
C ASN A 134 -4.28 0.09 25.41
N VAL A 135 -4.10 1.24 24.74
CA VAL A 135 -4.82 1.59 23.51
C VAL A 135 -3.92 1.40 22.30
N SER A 136 -4.36 0.59 21.35
CA SER A 136 -3.76 0.46 20.02
C SER A 136 -4.55 1.23 18.97
N VAL A 137 -3.94 1.52 17.82
CA VAL A 137 -4.57 2.33 16.75
C VAL A 137 -4.36 1.66 15.40
N SER A 138 -5.41 1.61 14.58
CA SER A 138 -5.34 1.24 13.17
C SER A 138 -5.94 2.33 12.30
N VAL A 139 -5.29 2.62 11.18
CA VAL A 139 -5.84 3.42 10.09
C VAL A 139 -6.15 2.52 8.90
N ILE A 140 -7.42 2.50 8.53
CA ILE A 140 -7.90 1.68 7.43
C ILE A 140 -7.92 2.50 6.14
N CYS A 141 -7.32 1.98 5.08
CA CYS A 141 -7.24 2.63 3.77
C CYS A 141 -7.86 1.76 2.68
N PRO A 142 -9.21 1.67 2.60
CA PRO A 142 -9.88 0.90 1.55
C PRO A 142 -9.86 1.62 0.19
N ALA A 143 -9.92 0.82 -0.88
CA ALA A 143 -10.41 1.26 -2.19
C ALA A 143 -11.95 1.22 -2.20
N HIS A 144 -12.56 0.64 -3.25
CA HIS A 144 -14.00 0.49 -3.36
C HIS A 144 -14.52 -0.68 -2.53
N VAL A 145 -15.43 -0.40 -1.60
CA VAL A 145 -16.17 -1.38 -0.79
C VAL A 145 -17.66 -1.18 -1.06
N ARG A 146 -18.40 -2.27 -1.25
CA ARG A 146 -19.83 -2.21 -1.55
C ARG A 146 -20.58 -1.59 -0.37
N SER A 147 -21.12 -0.39 -0.58
CA SER A 147 -21.73 0.42 0.47
C SER A 147 -22.65 1.49 -0.11
N ASN A 148 -23.40 2.16 0.75
CA ASN A 148 -24.31 3.24 0.37
C ASN A 148 -23.62 4.63 0.43
N ILE A 149 -22.28 4.70 0.44
CA ILE A 149 -21.58 5.99 0.61
C ILE A 149 -21.96 7.01 -0.46
N ALA A 150 -22.06 6.60 -1.73
CA ALA A 150 -22.43 7.48 -2.83
C ALA A 150 -23.89 7.96 -2.72
N GLU A 151 -24.83 7.04 -2.53
CA GLU A 151 -26.26 7.34 -2.38
C GLU A 151 -26.54 8.24 -1.16
N ASN A 152 -25.96 7.92 -0.01
CA ASN A 152 -26.11 8.71 1.20
C ASN A 152 -25.53 10.11 1.02
N SER A 153 -24.39 10.25 0.33
CA SER A 153 -23.79 11.56 0.11
C SER A 153 -24.65 12.45 -0.78
N VAL A 154 -25.27 11.89 -1.84
CA VAL A 154 -26.24 12.64 -2.67
C VAL A 154 -27.46 13.04 -1.83
N THR A 155 -28.08 12.08 -1.16
CA THR A 155 -29.30 12.32 -0.37
C THR A 155 -29.10 13.37 0.73
N LEU A 156 -27.93 13.34 1.39
CA LEU A 156 -27.59 14.29 2.44
C LEU A 156 -27.18 15.67 1.90
N SER A 157 -26.70 15.76 0.65
CA SER A 157 -26.33 17.04 0.03
C SER A 157 -27.54 17.81 -0.49
N GLU A 158 -28.56 17.12 -1.00
CA GLU A 158 -29.80 17.74 -1.53
C GLU A 158 -30.53 18.59 -0.49
N ASN A 159 -30.39 18.24 0.79
CA ASN A 159 -31.04 18.93 1.90
C ASN A 159 -30.17 20.04 2.52
N ARG A 160 -29.03 20.37 1.92
CA ARG A 160 -28.07 21.36 2.48
C ARG A 160 -27.92 22.56 1.55
N GLU A 161 -28.14 23.74 2.12
CA GLU A 161 -27.94 25.01 1.42
C GLU A 161 -26.45 25.31 1.23
N GLY A 162 -26.12 25.94 0.09
CA GLY A 162 -24.77 26.43 -0.19
C GLY A 162 -23.80 25.40 -0.75
N LEU A 163 -24.14 24.11 -0.78
CA LEU A 163 -23.31 23.09 -1.44
C LEU A 163 -23.33 23.24 -2.96
N TRP A 164 -22.19 22.96 -3.60
CA TRP A 164 -22.15 22.90 -5.07
C TRP A 164 -22.90 21.66 -5.57
N GLN A 165 -23.75 21.87 -6.58
CA GLN A 165 -24.48 20.80 -7.24
C GLN A 165 -23.97 20.66 -8.68
N PRO A 166 -23.61 19.44 -9.12
CA PRO A 166 -23.16 19.24 -10.49
C PRO A 166 -24.29 19.52 -11.48
N PRO A 167 -24.04 20.21 -12.60
CA PRO A 167 -25.05 20.39 -13.63
C PRO A 167 -25.43 19.02 -14.24
N PRO A 168 -26.68 18.82 -14.71
CA PRO A 168 -27.15 17.54 -15.25
C PRO A 168 -26.24 16.94 -16.33
N ALA A 169 -25.62 17.79 -17.17
CA ALA A 169 -24.69 17.34 -18.20
C ALA A 169 -23.45 16.58 -17.65
N MET A 170 -23.04 16.82 -16.40
CA MET A 170 -21.92 16.13 -15.75
C MET A 170 -22.33 14.80 -15.11
N THR A 171 -23.61 14.61 -14.78
CA THR A 171 -24.12 13.42 -14.08
C THR A 171 -24.86 12.46 -15.00
N GLU A 172 -25.65 12.98 -15.95
CA GLU A 172 -26.55 12.21 -16.83
C GLU A 172 -25.90 11.76 -18.15
N SER A 173 -24.67 12.19 -18.43
CA SER A 173 -23.93 11.72 -19.61
C SER A 173 -23.49 10.26 -19.45
N PRO A 174 -23.73 9.37 -20.44
CA PRO A 174 -23.25 7.99 -20.39
C PRO A 174 -21.73 7.91 -20.17
N GLY A 175 -21.30 7.14 -19.17
CA GLY A 175 -19.90 7.04 -18.77
C GLY A 175 -19.40 8.22 -17.93
N SER A 176 -20.31 8.98 -17.32
CA SER A 176 -19.95 10.04 -16.36
C SER A 176 -19.11 9.49 -15.21
N GLU A 177 -18.33 10.38 -14.59
CA GLU A 177 -17.54 10.04 -13.41
C GLU A 177 -18.41 9.47 -12.28
N SER A 178 -19.61 10.03 -12.08
CA SER A 178 -20.60 9.55 -11.12
C SER A 178 -21.10 8.14 -11.44
N GLU A 179 -21.44 7.84 -12.71
CA GLU A 179 -21.88 6.50 -13.12
C GLU A 179 -20.77 5.46 -12.94
N ASN A 180 -19.53 5.82 -13.29
CA ASN A 180 -18.38 4.93 -13.12
C ASN A 180 -18.07 4.67 -11.64
N GLN A 181 -18.17 5.70 -10.80
CA GLN A 181 -17.93 5.56 -9.36
C GLN A 181 -18.97 4.64 -8.70
N LEU A 182 -20.25 4.76 -9.08
CA LEU A 182 -21.30 3.86 -8.60
C LEU A 182 -21.02 2.40 -9.00
N LYS A 183 -20.64 2.15 -10.25
CA LYS A 183 -20.28 0.80 -10.73
C LYS A 183 -19.08 0.22 -9.98
N LEU A 184 -18.06 1.04 -9.73
CA LEU A 184 -16.88 0.60 -8.97
C LEU A 184 -17.21 0.26 -7.52
N ILE A 185 -18.13 1.00 -6.89
CA ILE A 185 -18.64 0.67 -5.55
C ILE A 185 -19.45 -0.62 -5.58
N GLU A 186 -20.32 -0.81 -6.56
CA GLU A 186 -21.14 -2.03 -6.71
C GLU A 186 -20.26 -3.29 -6.88
N LEU A 187 -19.20 -3.18 -7.69
CA LEU A 187 -18.20 -4.22 -7.90
C LEU A 187 -17.13 -4.28 -6.79
N GLY A 188 -17.24 -3.42 -5.78
CA GLY A 188 -16.28 -3.32 -4.69
C GLY A 188 -16.27 -4.54 -3.77
N MET A 189 -15.25 -4.56 -2.91
CA MET A 189 -15.09 -5.58 -1.88
C MET A 189 -16.36 -5.73 -1.03
N ASP A 190 -16.65 -6.97 -0.64
CA ASP A 190 -17.75 -7.27 0.27
C ASP A 190 -17.49 -6.66 1.67
N PRO A 191 -18.44 -5.94 2.28
CA PRO A 191 -18.27 -5.37 3.61
C PRO A 191 -17.97 -6.41 4.70
N GLU A 192 -18.38 -7.68 4.55
CA GLU A 192 -18.03 -8.74 5.50
C GLU A 192 -16.54 -9.10 5.42
N VAL A 193 -15.99 -9.18 4.20
CA VAL A 193 -14.54 -9.39 3.99
C VAL A 193 -13.75 -8.21 4.54
N MET A 194 -14.27 -7.00 4.37
CA MET A 194 -13.69 -5.80 4.97
C MET A 194 -13.66 -5.90 6.50
N ALA A 195 -14.76 -6.30 7.14
CA ALA A 195 -14.85 -6.47 8.58
C ALA A 195 -13.86 -7.53 9.11
N GLU A 196 -13.70 -8.66 8.42
CA GLU A 196 -12.69 -9.68 8.76
C GLU A 196 -11.26 -9.11 8.74
N MET A 197 -10.93 -8.26 7.76
CA MET A 197 -9.62 -7.60 7.70
C MET A 197 -9.40 -6.63 8.85
N VAL A 198 -10.45 -5.90 9.27
CA VAL A 198 -10.38 -5.01 10.45
C VAL A 198 -10.18 -5.82 11.72
N ILE A 199 -10.90 -6.92 11.90
CA ILE A 199 -10.72 -7.81 13.06
C ILE A 199 -9.28 -8.33 13.11
N LYS A 200 -8.75 -8.83 11.98
CA LYS A 200 -7.35 -9.27 11.91
C LYS A 200 -6.36 -8.15 12.24
N ALA A 201 -6.65 -6.92 11.83
CA ALA A 201 -5.81 -5.78 12.14
C ALA A 201 -5.81 -5.45 13.64
N ILE A 202 -6.96 -5.54 14.31
CA ILE A 202 -7.08 -5.37 15.76
C ILE A 202 -6.30 -6.49 16.48
N GLU A 203 -6.57 -7.75 16.14
CA GLU A 203 -5.94 -8.92 16.77
C GLU A 203 -4.41 -8.94 16.64
N ASN A 204 -3.88 -8.42 15.53
CA ASN A 204 -2.44 -8.44 15.23
C ASN A 204 -1.78 -7.05 15.39
N ASN A 205 -2.48 -6.07 15.96
CA ASN A 205 -2.00 -4.70 16.13
C ASN A 205 -1.39 -4.09 14.85
N ILE A 206 -2.09 -4.24 13.72
CA ILE A 206 -1.67 -3.72 12.42
C ILE A 206 -2.12 -2.27 12.30
N PHE A 207 -1.15 -1.35 12.23
CA PHE A 207 -1.46 0.07 12.08
C PHE A 207 -2.02 0.43 10.68
N PHE A 208 -1.27 0.16 9.61
CA PHE A 208 -1.70 0.46 8.24
C PHE A 208 -2.48 -0.72 7.64
N VAL A 209 -3.80 -0.57 7.51
CA VAL A 209 -4.67 -1.60 6.93
C VAL A 209 -5.02 -1.22 5.49
N ILE A 210 -4.17 -1.63 4.54
CA ILE A 210 -4.41 -1.46 3.09
C ILE A 210 -5.12 -2.70 2.57
N THR A 211 -6.42 -2.60 2.28
CA THR A 211 -7.25 -3.77 1.93
C THR A 211 -7.18 -4.16 0.44
N HIS A 212 -6.61 -3.29 -0.39
CA HIS A 212 -6.49 -3.47 -1.84
C HIS A 212 -5.01 -3.32 -2.25
N PRO A 213 -4.18 -4.37 -2.04
CA PRO A 213 -2.73 -4.29 -2.24
C PRO A 213 -2.32 -4.01 -3.69
N GLU A 214 -3.19 -4.24 -4.66
CA GLU A 214 -2.97 -3.89 -6.08
C GLU A 214 -2.76 -2.38 -6.31
N TYR A 215 -3.15 -1.51 -5.35
CA TYR A 215 -2.90 -0.07 -5.40
C TYR A 215 -1.57 0.36 -4.73
N ILE A 216 -0.83 -0.54 -4.09
CA ILE A 216 0.48 -0.24 -3.49
C ILE A 216 1.46 0.41 -4.49
N PRO A 217 1.55 -0.01 -5.76
CA PRO A 217 2.39 0.67 -6.75
C PRO A 217 2.05 2.15 -6.93
N LEU A 218 0.77 2.52 -6.82
CA LEU A 218 0.33 3.91 -6.93
C LEU A 218 0.75 4.74 -5.71
N ILE A 219 0.69 4.14 -4.51
CA ILE A 219 1.20 4.75 -3.27
C ILE A 219 2.71 4.98 -3.40
N LYS A 220 3.48 3.96 -3.80
CA LYS A 220 4.94 4.08 -4.03
C LYS A 220 5.25 5.20 -5.02
N SER A 221 4.58 5.22 -6.17
CA SER A 221 4.78 6.25 -7.20
C SER A 221 4.61 7.69 -6.67
N ARG A 222 3.72 7.93 -5.70
CA ARG A 222 3.58 9.24 -5.05
C ARG A 222 4.84 9.62 -4.28
N PHE A 223 5.40 8.71 -3.49
CA PHE A 223 6.60 8.96 -2.70
C PHE A 223 7.85 9.09 -3.57
N GLU A 224 7.98 8.26 -4.61
CA GLU A 224 9.01 8.41 -5.62
C GLU A 224 8.96 9.79 -6.27
N ARG A 225 7.76 10.29 -6.59
CA ARG A 225 7.61 11.63 -7.15
C ARG A 225 8.07 12.73 -6.18
N ILE A 226 7.77 12.61 -4.89
CA ILE A 226 8.25 13.53 -3.85
C ILE A 226 9.79 13.53 -3.82
N TYR A 227 10.40 12.35 -3.88
CA TYR A 227 11.86 12.19 -3.91
C TYR A 227 12.48 12.80 -5.17
N GLU A 228 11.94 12.49 -6.36
CA GLU A 228 12.41 13.03 -7.63
C GLU A 228 12.33 14.56 -7.70
N ASP A 229 11.19 15.14 -7.29
CA ASP A 229 11.03 16.60 -7.28
C ASP A 229 11.98 17.26 -6.28
N THR A 230 12.27 16.59 -5.16
CA THR A 230 13.29 17.05 -4.20
C THR A 230 14.69 17.06 -4.83
N LEU A 231 15.07 16.03 -5.59
CA LEU A 231 16.38 15.99 -6.26
C LEU A 231 16.53 17.09 -7.32
N LYS A 232 15.45 17.41 -8.06
CA LYS A 232 15.47 18.50 -9.05
C LYS A 232 15.79 19.87 -8.42
N LEU A 233 15.41 20.10 -7.15
CA LEU A 233 15.75 21.33 -6.43
C LEU A 233 17.26 21.48 -6.17
N PHE A 234 18.00 20.36 -6.11
CA PHE A 234 19.42 20.35 -5.78
C PHE A 234 20.33 20.35 -7.01
N ASP A 235 19.78 20.11 -8.20
CA ASP A 235 20.52 20.14 -9.45
C ASP A 235 21.13 21.54 -9.69
N GLY A 236 22.46 21.60 -9.73
CA GLY A 236 23.22 22.86 -9.87
C GLY A 236 23.20 23.80 -8.65
N VAL A 237 22.53 23.45 -7.55
CA VAL A 237 22.39 24.30 -6.35
C VAL A 237 23.32 23.87 -5.21
N LEU A 238 23.49 22.55 -5.01
CA LEU A 238 24.42 22.00 -4.01
C LEU A 238 25.47 21.12 -4.69
N GLU A 239 26.74 21.28 -4.32
CA GLU A 239 27.76 20.31 -4.73
C GLU A 239 27.47 18.92 -4.12
N PRO A 240 27.69 17.81 -4.85
CA PRO A 240 27.33 16.44 -4.44
C PRO A 240 27.89 15.96 -3.08
N GLN A 241 28.82 16.70 -2.47
CA GLN A 241 29.56 16.27 -1.28
C GLN A 241 29.07 16.84 0.06
N LYS A 242 27.97 17.63 0.12
CA LYS A 242 27.50 18.22 1.40
C LYS A 242 26.10 17.82 1.87
N VAL A 243 25.42 16.90 1.19
CA VAL A 243 24.28 16.23 1.84
C VAL A 243 24.86 15.12 2.70
N ASN A 244 25.24 15.45 3.94
CA ASN A 244 25.41 14.43 4.97
C ASN A 244 24.16 13.57 4.93
N LYS A 245 24.28 12.31 4.49
CA LYS A 245 23.20 11.34 4.64
C LYS A 245 22.94 11.23 6.13
N LYS A 246 21.97 12.00 6.64
CA LYS A 246 21.35 11.69 7.91
C LYS A 246 20.63 10.38 7.65
N ILE A 247 21.27 9.28 8.02
CA ILE A 247 20.58 8.02 8.21
C ILE A 247 19.63 8.33 9.37
N PHE A 248 18.38 8.64 9.03
CA PHE A 248 17.32 8.57 10.02
C PHE A 248 17.13 7.09 10.27
N GLN A 249 17.67 6.59 11.39
CA GLN A 249 17.06 5.42 11.99
C GLN A 249 15.62 5.82 12.28
N ASN A 250 14.68 5.01 11.82
CA ASN A 250 13.31 5.18 12.25
C ASN A 250 13.30 4.86 13.74
N ASP A 251 13.44 5.89 14.58
CA ASP A 251 13.35 5.79 16.04
C ASP A 251 11.89 5.73 16.50
N SER A 252 10.91 5.83 15.58
CA SER A 252 9.60 5.27 15.88
C SER A 252 9.81 3.80 16.14
N PRO A 253 9.27 3.23 17.23
CA PRO A 253 9.39 1.81 17.51
C PRO A 253 9.11 1.09 16.20
N ALA A 254 10.12 0.36 15.72
CA ALA A 254 9.88 -0.59 14.65
C ALA A 254 8.63 -1.33 15.08
N PHE A 255 7.61 -1.42 14.22
CA PHE A 255 6.64 -2.48 14.36
C PHE A 255 7.49 -3.76 14.37
N THR A 256 7.80 -4.21 15.58
CA THR A 256 8.83 -5.20 15.79
C THR A 256 8.08 -6.48 15.55
N VAL A 257 8.08 -6.92 14.30
CA VAL A 257 7.91 -8.33 14.02
C VAL A 257 9.16 -8.97 14.62
N ALA A 258 9.03 -9.39 15.88
CA ALA A 258 10.01 -10.28 16.49
C ALA A 258 9.96 -11.57 15.67
N TYR A 259 10.97 -11.81 14.84
CA TYR A 259 11.25 -13.17 14.41
C TYR A 259 11.82 -13.92 15.62
N PRO A 260 11.36 -15.15 15.92
CA PRO A 260 11.91 -15.95 17.01
C PRO A 260 13.43 -16.17 16.87
N ASP A 261 14.12 -16.38 17.99
CA ASP A 261 15.58 -16.61 18.17
C ASP A 261 16.16 -17.86 17.45
N TYR A 262 15.64 -18.25 16.29
CA TYR A 262 16.09 -19.41 15.52
C TYR A 262 16.55 -19.03 14.11
N PHE A 263 17.37 -17.99 13.94
CA PHE A 263 18.20 -17.88 12.75
C PHE A 263 19.53 -18.61 12.97
N ILE A 264 19.58 -19.81 12.39
CA ILE A 264 20.71 -20.74 12.41
C ILE A 264 21.80 -20.26 11.44
N GLU A 265 23.04 -20.19 11.90
CA GLU A 265 24.22 -20.17 11.02
C GLU A 265 24.33 -21.53 10.32
N VAL A 266 24.11 -21.59 8.99
CA VAL A 266 24.12 -22.86 8.25
C VAL A 266 25.41 -23.01 7.44
N ASN A 267 26.24 -23.98 7.83
CA ASN A 267 27.29 -24.57 7.00
C ASN A 267 26.64 -25.57 6.01
N PRO A 268 26.63 -25.31 4.68
CA PRO A 268 25.82 -26.09 3.73
C PRO A 268 26.35 -27.52 3.46
N ASN A 269 25.40 -28.45 3.32
CA ASN A 269 25.59 -29.88 3.03
C ASN A 269 25.81 -30.15 1.51
N PRO A 270 26.74 -31.04 1.08
CA PRO A 270 27.20 -31.16 -0.32
C PRO A 270 26.27 -31.90 -1.31
N ILE A 271 25.05 -32.30 -0.95
CA ILE A 271 24.26 -33.27 -1.75
C ILE A 271 22.92 -32.72 -2.28
N SER A 272 22.40 -31.60 -1.78
CA SER A 272 21.08 -31.08 -2.16
C SER A 272 21.14 -29.82 -3.03
N LYS A 273 20.22 -29.70 -3.99
CA LYS A 273 19.84 -28.45 -4.66
C LYS A 273 19.60 -27.41 -3.57
N ALA A 274 20.34 -26.31 -3.60
CA ALA A 274 20.20 -25.24 -2.61
C ALA A 274 19.62 -24.01 -3.29
N ILE A 275 18.56 -23.48 -2.67
CA ILE A 275 17.89 -22.24 -3.03
C ILE A 275 18.29 -21.22 -1.98
N PHE A 276 18.86 -20.10 -2.41
CA PHE A 276 19.20 -19.00 -1.52
C PHE A 276 18.38 -17.77 -1.89
N THR A 277 17.76 -17.17 -0.90
CA THR A 277 17.03 -15.91 -1.05
C THR A 277 17.81 -14.82 -0.33
N ALA A 278 18.17 -13.76 -1.05
CA ALA A 278 18.79 -12.58 -0.47
C ALA A 278 18.00 -11.34 -0.89
N SER A 279 17.75 -10.44 0.06
CA SER A 279 16.96 -9.23 -0.16
C SER A 279 17.71 -7.98 0.24
N TYR A 280 17.79 -7.01 -0.67
CA TYR A 280 18.26 -5.65 -0.38
C TYR A 280 17.57 -4.66 -1.30
N ALA A 281 16.98 -3.60 -0.73
CA ALA A 281 16.28 -2.53 -1.44
C ALA A 281 15.28 -3.01 -2.51
N ASP A 282 14.26 -3.78 -2.08
CA ASP A 282 13.17 -4.30 -2.93
C ASP A 282 13.60 -5.25 -4.08
N ILE A 283 14.81 -5.82 -4.01
CA ILE A 283 15.26 -6.92 -4.87
C ILE A 283 15.19 -8.22 -4.07
N ASN A 284 14.43 -9.21 -4.53
CA ASN A 284 14.52 -10.59 -4.07
C ASN A 284 15.33 -11.38 -5.09
N LEU A 285 16.57 -11.72 -4.74
CA LEU A 285 17.43 -12.54 -5.57
C LEU A 285 17.30 -14.00 -5.12
N GLU A 286 16.75 -14.85 -5.99
CA GLU A 286 16.72 -16.30 -5.77
C GLU A 286 17.85 -16.95 -6.55
N ILE A 287 18.90 -17.38 -5.85
CA ILE A 287 20.03 -18.07 -6.45
C ILE A 287 19.77 -19.57 -6.32
N THR A 288 19.41 -20.21 -7.44
CA THR A 288 19.38 -21.67 -7.54
C THR A 288 20.74 -22.19 -7.95
N VAL A 289 21.34 -23.01 -7.11
CA VAL A 289 22.68 -23.56 -7.32
C VAL A 289 22.54 -25.05 -7.62
N SER A 290 22.77 -25.44 -8.88
CA SER A 290 22.67 -26.83 -9.36
C SER A 290 24.00 -27.33 -9.95
N LYS A 291 24.33 -28.59 -9.69
CA LYS A 291 25.53 -29.23 -10.23
C LYS A 291 25.32 -29.51 -11.73
N VAL A 292 26.08 -28.84 -12.59
CA VAL A 292 26.03 -29.07 -14.05
C VAL A 292 27.12 -30.08 -14.45
N SER A 293 26.80 -30.96 -15.40
CA SER A 293 27.75 -31.94 -15.95
C SER A 293 29.03 -31.25 -16.46
N PRO A 294 30.23 -31.79 -16.16
CA PRO A 294 31.53 -31.18 -16.49
C PRO A 294 31.71 -30.85 -17.99
N ASN A 295 31.03 -31.61 -18.87
CA ASN A 295 31.25 -31.59 -20.32
C ASN A 295 30.52 -30.46 -21.09
N ARG A 296 29.81 -29.54 -20.44
CA ARG A 296 29.15 -28.42 -21.15
C ARG A 296 30.08 -27.24 -21.40
N ARG A 297 30.07 -26.74 -22.64
CA ARG A 297 30.82 -25.55 -23.08
C ARG A 297 30.12 -24.26 -22.63
N LEU A 298 30.88 -23.38 -21.99
CA LEU A 298 30.42 -22.11 -21.40
C LEU A 298 29.85 -21.14 -22.44
N GLU A 299 30.44 -21.08 -23.62
CA GLU A 299 30.09 -20.16 -24.71
C GLU A 299 28.67 -20.36 -25.31
N GLU A 300 28.04 -21.50 -25.08
CA GLU A 300 26.71 -21.83 -25.63
C GLU A 300 25.55 -21.49 -24.68
N LEU A 301 25.83 -21.26 -23.39
CA LEU A 301 24.81 -20.98 -22.37
C LEU A 301 24.02 -19.68 -22.63
N PRO A 302 24.65 -18.54 -22.93
CA PRO A 302 23.94 -17.28 -23.20
C PRO A 302 22.96 -17.39 -24.37
N LYS A 303 23.32 -18.12 -25.44
CA LYS A 303 22.48 -18.30 -26.63
C LYS A 303 21.20 -19.08 -26.35
N LYS A 304 21.21 -20.00 -25.37
CA LYS A 304 20.01 -20.73 -24.96
C LYS A 304 19.10 -19.91 -24.05
N LEU A 305 19.67 -19.00 -23.24
CA LEU A 305 18.93 -18.05 -22.40
C LEU A 305 18.14 -17.01 -23.21
N VAL A 306 18.54 -16.74 -24.44
CA VAL A 306 17.81 -15.86 -25.37
C VAL A 306 16.45 -16.46 -25.81
N ARG A 307 16.29 -17.78 -25.80
CA ARG A 307 15.04 -18.42 -26.29
C ARG A 307 13.81 -18.06 -25.45
N PRO A 308 13.82 -18.15 -24.11
CA PRO A 308 12.72 -17.70 -23.26
C PRO A 308 12.38 -16.21 -23.42
N LEU A 309 13.38 -15.35 -23.67
CA LEU A 309 13.19 -13.91 -23.80
C LEU A 309 12.39 -13.49 -25.05
N LYS A 310 12.27 -14.38 -26.06
CA LYS A 310 11.46 -14.12 -27.26
C LYS A 310 9.95 -14.01 -27.00
N MET A 311 9.48 -14.38 -25.81
CA MET A 311 8.06 -14.27 -25.45
C MET A 311 7.63 -12.82 -25.16
N ILE A 312 8.56 -11.90 -24.95
CA ILE A 312 8.28 -10.51 -24.53
C ILE A 312 8.96 -9.44 -25.38
N ALA A 313 9.87 -9.82 -26.28
CA ALA A 313 10.55 -8.91 -27.19
C ALA A 313 10.35 -9.36 -28.64
N ASN A 314 10.03 -8.42 -29.52
CA ASN A 314 9.83 -8.67 -30.95
C ASN A 314 11.16 -8.94 -31.66
N GLU A 315 12.21 -8.23 -31.26
CA GLU A 315 13.57 -8.39 -31.78
C GLU A 315 14.53 -8.53 -30.58
N ILE A 316 15.47 -9.46 -30.69
CA ILE A 316 16.52 -9.71 -29.70
C ILE A 316 17.84 -9.83 -30.43
N GLU A 317 18.81 -9.01 -30.05
CA GLU A 317 20.15 -9.00 -30.63
C GLU A 317 21.20 -9.17 -29.54
N ILE A 318 22.15 -10.10 -29.74
CA ILE A 318 23.32 -10.21 -28.86
C ILE A 318 24.35 -9.21 -29.37
N ILE A 319 24.59 -8.17 -28.58
CA ILE A 319 25.50 -7.07 -28.92
C ILE A 319 26.96 -7.47 -28.67
N SER A 320 27.22 -8.19 -27.58
CA SER A 320 28.57 -8.70 -27.28
C SER A 320 28.49 -9.97 -26.44
N ASN A 321 29.54 -10.80 -26.50
CA ASN A 321 29.69 -11.99 -25.65
C ASN A 321 31.18 -12.27 -25.42
N GLU A 322 31.73 -11.73 -24.34
CA GLU A 322 33.16 -11.70 -24.10
C GLU A 322 33.56 -12.64 -22.95
N LEU A 323 34.62 -13.42 -23.15
CA LEU A 323 35.23 -14.20 -22.06
C LEU A 323 35.98 -13.23 -21.15
N THR A 324 35.61 -13.23 -19.88
CA THR A 324 36.23 -12.45 -18.81
C THR A 324 36.66 -13.36 -17.65
N LYS A 325 37.29 -12.77 -16.65
CA LYS A 325 37.64 -13.45 -15.39
C LYS A 325 37.20 -12.57 -14.22
N LEU A 326 36.63 -13.20 -13.20
CA LEU A 326 36.32 -12.53 -11.94
C LEU A 326 37.61 -12.16 -11.19
N LYS A 327 37.48 -11.36 -10.13
CA LYS A 327 38.62 -10.95 -9.29
C LYS A 327 39.40 -12.12 -8.68
N ASP A 328 38.76 -13.27 -8.51
CA ASP A 328 39.36 -14.51 -8.00
C ASP A 328 39.96 -15.41 -9.11
N GLY A 329 39.92 -14.98 -10.38
CA GLY A 329 40.44 -15.71 -11.53
C GLY A 329 39.45 -16.67 -12.19
N THR A 330 38.23 -16.81 -11.65
CA THR A 330 37.18 -17.67 -12.19
C THR A 330 36.77 -17.23 -13.59
N PRO A 331 36.77 -18.12 -14.61
CA PRO A 331 36.30 -17.79 -15.95
C PRO A 331 34.81 -17.44 -15.96
N ALA A 332 34.46 -16.36 -16.65
CA ALA A 332 33.09 -15.91 -16.83
C ALA A 332 32.88 -15.41 -18.27
N TYR A 333 31.64 -15.36 -18.72
CA TYR A 333 31.27 -14.69 -19.96
C TYR A 333 30.35 -13.52 -19.62
N GLU A 334 30.65 -12.36 -20.16
CA GLU A 334 29.79 -11.19 -20.10
C GLU A 334 29.15 -10.97 -21.48
N THR A 335 27.83 -11.15 -21.52
CA THR A 335 27.02 -11.04 -22.72
C THR A 335 26.11 -9.82 -22.61
N THR A 336 26.18 -8.90 -23.57
CA THR A 336 25.21 -7.81 -23.69
C THR A 336 24.17 -8.17 -24.73
N ILE A 337 22.89 -8.02 -24.37
CA ILE A 337 21.74 -8.35 -25.20
C ILE A 337 20.82 -7.14 -25.27
N GLU A 338 20.51 -6.69 -26.48
CA GLU A 338 19.49 -5.67 -26.73
C GLU A 338 18.13 -6.33 -26.95
N LEU A 339 17.10 -5.79 -26.30
CA LEU A 339 15.71 -6.19 -26.47
C LEU A 339 14.87 -5.04 -27.02
N LYS A 340 14.05 -5.35 -28.03
CA LYS A 340 13.07 -4.42 -28.59
C LYS A 340 11.65 -4.90 -28.30
N ILE A 341 10.87 -4.11 -27.56
CA ILE A 341 9.54 -4.47 -27.06
C ILE A 341 8.49 -3.50 -27.63
N VAL A 342 7.28 -3.97 -27.98
CA VAL A 342 6.20 -3.09 -28.45
C VAL A 342 5.65 -2.23 -27.31
N GLY A 343 5.81 -0.91 -27.41
CA GLY A 343 5.32 0.08 -26.45
C GLY A 343 5.92 1.47 -26.71
N ILE A 344 5.66 2.43 -25.82
CA ILE A 344 6.09 3.84 -25.93
C ILE A 344 7.63 3.99 -25.88
N PHE A 345 8.35 2.95 -25.45
CA PHE A 345 9.81 2.92 -25.35
C PHE A 345 10.41 2.08 -26.48
N LYS A 346 11.40 2.63 -27.19
CA LYS A 346 11.92 1.99 -28.41
C LYS A 346 12.98 0.90 -28.16
N ASN A 347 13.90 1.03 -27.20
CA ASN A 347 14.97 0.03 -26.96
C ASN A 347 15.27 -0.17 -25.46
N LYS A 348 15.57 -1.40 -25.01
CA LYS A 348 16.06 -1.72 -23.65
C LYS A 348 17.29 -2.63 -23.72
N MET A 349 18.29 -2.37 -22.86
CA MET A 349 19.54 -3.15 -22.80
C MET A 349 19.58 -4.04 -21.56
N MET A 350 19.92 -5.31 -21.74
CA MET A 350 20.19 -6.26 -20.67
C MET A 350 21.61 -6.80 -20.76
N TYR A 351 22.24 -6.89 -19.61
CA TYR A 351 23.55 -7.47 -19.37
C TYR A 351 23.37 -8.82 -18.67
N LEU A 352 23.98 -9.84 -19.24
CA LEU A 352 23.95 -11.20 -18.73
C LEU A 352 25.39 -11.63 -18.48
N SER A 353 25.73 -11.94 -17.23
CA SER A 353 27.02 -12.52 -16.86
C SER A 353 26.82 -13.98 -16.45
N VAL A 354 27.54 -14.90 -17.09
CA VAL A 354 27.52 -16.33 -16.78
C VAL A 354 28.89 -16.73 -16.26
N ILE A 355 28.95 -17.13 -15.00
CA ILE A 355 30.17 -17.51 -14.29
C ILE A 355 30.13 -19.03 -14.08
N LYS A 356 31.21 -19.75 -14.38
CA LYS A 356 31.33 -21.18 -14.07
C LYS A 356 32.59 -21.41 -13.25
N ASP A 357 32.39 -22.07 -12.12
CA ASP A 357 33.46 -22.62 -11.30
C ASP A 357 33.47 -24.15 -11.43
N GLU A 358 34.45 -24.83 -10.82
CA GLU A 358 34.63 -26.29 -10.88
C GLU A 358 33.41 -27.08 -10.40
N LYS A 359 32.53 -26.47 -9.60
CA LYS A 359 31.36 -27.11 -8.98
C LYS A 359 30.01 -26.53 -9.42
N TRP A 360 29.97 -25.30 -9.94
CA TRP A 360 28.72 -24.53 -10.08
C TRP A 360 28.71 -23.58 -11.28
N ILE A 361 27.51 -23.22 -11.74
CA ILE A 361 27.29 -22.11 -12.68
C ILE A 361 26.44 -21.05 -11.96
N ARG A 362 26.88 -19.79 -12.00
CA ARG A 362 26.17 -18.62 -11.48
C ARG A 362 25.82 -17.70 -12.64
N VAL A 363 24.55 -17.34 -12.77
CA VAL A 363 24.07 -16.39 -13.77
C VAL A 363 23.67 -15.11 -13.06
N SER A 364 24.22 -13.97 -13.50
CA SER A 364 23.89 -12.64 -13.01
C SER A 364 23.26 -11.85 -14.17
N ILE A 365 22.13 -11.21 -13.91
CA ILE A 365 21.40 -10.42 -14.91
C ILE A 365 21.28 -9.01 -14.36
N SER A 366 21.75 -8.05 -15.13
CA SER A 366 21.64 -6.62 -14.85
C SER A 366 20.99 -5.96 -16.06
N ALA A 367 20.12 -4.99 -15.89
CA ALA A 367 19.52 -4.28 -17.03
C ALA A 367 19.69 -2.78 -16.83
N ALA A 368 20.10 -2.06 -17.86
CA ALA A 368 20.11 -0.61 -17.84
C ALA A 368 18.80 -0.10 -18.45
N ALA A 369 17.81 0.11 -17.59
CA ALA A 369 16.66 0.98 -17.84
C ALA A 369 16.00 1.35 -16.50
N ASN A 370 15.59 2.62 -16.36
CA ASN A 370 15.03 3.23 -15.14
C ASN A 370 13.71 2.64 -14.61
N ASN A 371 13.30 1.44 -15.00
CA ASN A 371 12.24 0.64 -14.36
C ASN A 371 12.14 -0.73 -15.06
N LEU A 372 12.49 -1.80 -14.35
CA LEU A 372 12.23 -3.18 -14.75
C LEU A 372 10.75 -3.51 -14.46
N THR A 373 10.00 -3.98 -15.46
CA THR A 373 8.58 -4.36 -15.33
C THR A 373 8.42 -5.76 -14.74
N GLU A 374 7.37 -6.01 -13.95
CA GLU A 374 7.03 -7.32 -13.33
C GLU A 374 7.06 -8.51 -14.29
N LYS A 375 6.65 -8.34 -15.56
CA LYS A 375 6.77 -9.38 -16.61
C LYS A 375 8.19 -9.90 -16.86
N LEU A 376 9.21 -9.07 -16.66
CA LEU A 376 10.60 -9.50 -16.83
C LEU A 376 11.07 -10.32 -15.61
N LYS A 377 10.51 -10.05 -14.42
CA LYS A 377 10.75 -10.81 -13.20
C LYS A 377 10.14 -12.21 -13.32
N ASP A 378 8.89 -12.33 -13.76
CA ASP A 378 8.23 -13.63 -13.97
C ASP A 378 9.00 -14.54 -14.93
N ILE A 379 9.61 -13.96 -15.98
CA ILE A 379 10.42 -14.72 -16.93
C ILE A 379 11.74 -15.17 -16.32
N LEU A 380 12.41 -14.31 -15.55
CA LEU A 380 13.61 -14.68 -14.77
C LEU A 380 13.29 -15.83 -13.80
N TYR A 381 12.11 -15.77 -13.16
CA TYR A 381 11.63 -16.81 -12.25
C TYR A 381 11.25 -18.12 -12.96
N SER A 382 10.91 -18.08 -14.27
CA SER A 382 10.55 -19.26 -15.06
C SER A 382 11.73 -19.95 -15.78
N LEU A 383 12.96 -19.44 -15.66
CA LEU A 383 14.13 -20.00 -16.33
C LEU A 383 14.54 -21.34 -15.69
N GLU A 384 14.05 -22.45 -16.23
CA GLU A 384 14.55 -23.79 -15.90
C GLU A 384 15.84 -24.10 -16.68
N PHE A 385 16.92 -24.35 -15.93
CA PHE A 385 18.21 -24.77 -16.50
C PHE A 385 18.31 -26.31 -16.45
N HIS A 386 17.90 -26.98 -17.52
CA HIS A 386 18.14 -28.42 -17.72
C HIS A 386 19.56 -28.72 -18.20
#